data_AF-A0A3A4PPT0-F1
#
_entry.id   AF-A0A3A4PPT0-F1
#
_cell.length_a   1.000
_cell.length_b   1.000
_cell.length_c   1.000
_cell.angle_alpha   90.00
_cell.angle_beta   90.00
_cell.angle_gamma   90.00
#
_symmetry.space_group_name_H-M   'P 1'
#
loop_
_entity.id
_entity.type
_entity.pdbx_description
1 polymer ?
#
loop_
_entity_poly.entity_id
_entity_poly.type
_entity_poly.pdbx_seq_one_letter_code
_entity_poly.pdbx_strand_id
1 'polypeptide(L)'
;MKILVVLLLIVGLAIYLGIGYMDRGLSTQRYDMYVAFGDPGEQGIEFNVTLTEGMTEREPPAGNPQFNATWQEWMEAHFKLVDADGQPVAITYLNDSKLIGAKPGSPDVGYLRAYLSPGSEYTLHYTPVSDQPTVGRGVFTAPDRRKEAFLLKVVAGPA
;
A
#
# COMPACT_ATOMS: atom_id res chain seq x y z
N MET A 1 39.75 12.06 -33.51
CA MET A 1 38.71 12.91 -32.88
C MET A 1 37.28 12.55 -33.30
N LYS A 2 36.98 12.34 -34.60
CA LYS A 2 35.60 12.02 -35.08
C LYS A 2 35.01 10.70 -34.54
N ILE A 3 35.83 9.66 -34.36
CA ILE A 3 35.38 8.33 -33.88
C ILE A 3 34.92 8.38 -32.41
N LEU A 4 35.58 9.18 -31.57
CA LEU A 4 35.24 9.34 -30.15
C LEU A 4 33.87 10.02 -29.97
N VAL A 5 33.55 10.99 -30.81
CA VAL A 5 32.26 11.70 -30.79
C VAL A 5 31.10 10.78 -31.21
N VAL A 6 31.32 9.92 -32.21
CA VAL A 6 30.32 8.95 -32.65
C VAL A 6 30.04 7.90 -31.57
N LEU A 7 31.07 7.42 -30.87
CA LEU A 7 30.91 6.50 -29.75
C LEU A 7 30.13 7.12 -28.58
N LEU A 8 30.42 8.38 -28.24
CA LEU A 8 29.69 9.08 -27.18
C LEU A 8 28.21 9.29 -27.53
N LEU A 9 27.89 9.56 -28.80
CA LEU A 9 26.51 9.70 -29.25
C LEU A 9 25.75 8.36 -29.22
N ILE A 10 26.40 7.26 -29.60
CA ILE A 10 25.78 5.92 -29.56
C ILE A 10 25.53 5.49 -28.11
N VAL A 11 26.50 5.71 -27.21
CA VAL A 11 26.33 5.40 -25.78
C VAL A 11 25.26 6.30 -25.15
N GLY A 12 25.25 7.59 -25.46
CA GLY A 12 24.22 8.51 -24.99
C GLY A 12 22.81 8.12 -25.47
N LEU A 13 22.69 7.69 -26.73
CA LEU A 13 21.42 7.20 -27.29
C LEU A 13 20.99 5.87 -26.68
N ALA A 14 21.92 4.94 -26.43
CA ALA A 14 21.63 3.67 -25.79
C ALA A 14 21.18 3.85 -24.33
N ILE A 15 21.77 4.79 -23.59
CA ILE A 15 21.35 5.15 -22.22
C ILE A 15 19.98 5.81 -22.25
N TYR A 16 19.75 6.76 -23.17
CA TYR A 16 18.45 7.44 -23.30
C TYR A 16 17.32 6.47 -23.65
N LEU A 17 17.55 5.57 -24.61
CA LEU A 17 16.58 4.54 -24.99
C LEU A 17 16.41 3.47 -23.89
N GLY A 18 17.48 3.11 -23.17
CA GLY A 18 17.42 2.17 -22.05
C GLY A 18 16.60 2.70 -20.87
N ILE A 19 16.81 3.96 -20.46
CA ILE A 19 16.02 4.63 -19.42
C ILE A 19 14.56 4.77 -19.88
N GLY A 20 14.33 5.16 -21.14
CA GLY A 20 12.99 5.29 -21.71
C GLY A 20 12.24 3.96 -21.89
N TYR A 21 12.94 2.83 -22.03
CA TYR A 21 12.34 1.50 -22.09
C TYR A 21 12.03 0.92 -20.69
N MET A 22 12.84 1.24 -19.68
CA MET A 22 12.52 0.87 -18.29
C MET A 22 11.25 1.57 -17.79
N ASP A 23 10.99 2.79 -18.26
CA ASP A 23 9.80 3.57 -17.86
C ASP A 23 8.49 3.09 -18.53
N ARG A 24 8.58 2.31 -19.62
CA ARG A 24 7.41 1.84 -20.39
C ARG A 24 7.03 0.38 -20.16
N GLY A 25 7.85 -0.38 -19.42
CA GLY A 25 7.60 -1.80 -19.12
C GLY A 25 6.99 -2.07 -17.74
N LEU A 26 6.90 -1.06 -16.87
CA LEU A 26 6.32 -1.22 -15.54
C LEU A 26 4.82 -0.91 -15.64
N SER A 27 4.00 -1.96 -15.57
CA SER A 27 2.63 -1.83 -15.10
C SER A 27 2.67 -1.10 -13.76
N THR A 28 2.50 0.23 -13.73
CA THR A 28 2.31 0.95 -12.48
C THR A 28 0.88 0.75 -12.04
N GLN A 29 0.53 -0.50 -11.70
CA GLN A 29 -0.72 -0.79 -11.04
C GLN A 29 -0.70 -0.01 -9.72
N ARG A 30 -1.67 0.89 -9.57
CA ARG A 30 -1.80 1.75 -8.38
C ARG A 30 -3.01 1.28 -7.63
N TYR A 31 -2.82 1.07 -6.34
CA TYR A 31 -3.90 0.79 -5.42
C TYR A 31 -4.12 2.04 -4.57
N ASP A 32 -5.29 2.62 -4.78
CA ASP A 32 -5.74 3.83 -4.11
C ASP A 32 -6.44 3.40 -2.82
N MET A 33 -5.81 3.68 -1.67
CA MET A 33 -6.31 3.31 -0.35
C MET A 33 -6.60 4.56 0.46
N TYR A 34 -7.77 4.67 1.07
CA TYR A 34 -8.00 5.75 2.03
C TYR A 34 -7.40 5.37 3.38
N VAL A 35 -6.64 6.30 3.95
CA VAL A 35 -6.04 6.17 5.27
C VAL A 35 -6.50 7.30 6.17
N ALA A 36 -6.78 7.02 7.44
CA ALA A 36 -7.07 8.03 8.43
C ALA A 36 -6.34 7.75 9.74
N PHE A 37 -6.10 8.82 10.50
CA PHE A 37 -5.39 8.76 11.77
C PHE A 37 -6.27 9.32 12.87
N GLY A 38 -6.38 8.60 13.98
CA GLY A 38 -7.09 9.01 15.18
C GLY A 38 -6.30 10.01 16.02
N ASP A 39 -6.77 10.28 17.23
CA ASP A 39 -6.02 11.05 18.21
C ASP A 39 -4.94 10.17 18.87
N PRO A 40 -3.78 10.73 19.28
CA PRO A 40 -2.77 9.97 20.02
C PRO A 40 -3.34 9.47 21.35
N GLY A 41 -3.15 8.19 21.64
CA GLY A 41 -3.52 7.54 22.90
C GLY A 41 -2.37 6.77 23.53
N GLU A 42 -2.64 6.07 24.62
CA GLU A 42 -1.63 5.27 25.35
C GLU A 42 -0.96 4.20 24.47
N GLN A 43 -1.70 3.68 23.48
CA GLN A 43 -1.21 2.64 22.56
C GLN A 43 -0.51 3.23 21.31
N GLY A 44 -0.51 4.56 21.15
CA GLY A 44 -0.07 5.25 19.93
C GLY A 44 -1.24 5.94 19.21
N ILE A 45 -1.01 6.35 17.96
CA ILE A 45 -2.04 6.91 17.09
C ILE A 45 -2.74 5.78 16.32
N GLU A 46 -4.07 5.69 16.43
CA GLU A 46 -4.86 4.73 15.65
C GLU A 46 -4.73 5.06 14.16
N PHE A 47 -4.38 4.08 13.36
CA PHE A 47 -4.27 4.15 11.91
C PHE A 47 -5.25 3.17 11.28
N ASN A 48 -6.14 3.66 10.41
CA ASN A 48 -7.03 2.80 9.65
C ASN A 48 -6.76 2.97 8.15
N VAL A 49 -6.85 1.89 7.39
CA VAL A 49 -6.78 1.88 5.93
C VAL A 49 -7.92 1.05 5.34
N THR A 50 -8.55 1.54 4.27
CA THR A 50 -9.67 0.85 3.60
C THR A 50 -9.21 -0.40 2.86
N LEU A 51 -9.99 -1.47 3.01
CA LEU A 51 -10.00 -2.62 2.11
C LEU A 51 -11.14 -2.41 1.12
N THR A 52 -10.82 -2.33 -0.18
CA THR A 52 -11.82 -2.11 -1.23
C THR A 52 -12.26 -3.44 -1.85
N GLU A 53 -13.50 -3.51 -2.34
CA GLU A 53 -14.02 -4.71 -3.02
C GLU A 53 -13.07 -5.26 -4.10
N GLY A 54 -12.50 -4.37 -4.93
CA GLY A 54 -11.55 -4.75 -5.99
C GLY A 54 -10.26 -5.43 -5.52
N MET A 55 -9.91 -5.33 -4.23
CA MET A 55 -8.78 -6.08 -3.65
C MET A 55 -9.14 -7.54 -3.34
N THR A 56 -10.43 -7.82 -3.15
CA THR A 56 -10.97 -9.13 -2.77
C THR A 56 -11.67 -9.85 -3.92
N GLU A 57 -11.94 -9.20 -5.04
CA GLU A 57 -12.68 -9.80 -6.17
C GLU A 57 -12.04 -11.10 -6.72
N ARG A 58 -10.71 -11.15 -6.77
CA ARG A 58 -9.97 -12.31 -7.34
C ARG A 58 -9.79 -13.45 -6.35
N GLU A 59 -9.56 -13.11 -5.10
CA GLU A 59 -9.42 -14.06 -4.00
C GLU A 59 -10.17 -13.47 -2.82
N PRO A 60 -11.48 -13.68 -2.73
CA PRO A 60 -12.21 -13.27 -1.55
C PRO A 60 -11.76 -14.13 -0.37
N PRO A 61 -11.77 -13.60 0.86
CA PRO A 61 -11.54 -14.42 2.04
C PRO A 61 -12.51 -15.61 2.06
N ALA A 62 -12.02 -16.76 2.52
CA ALA A 62 -12.82 -17.98 2.56
C ALA A 62 -14.15 -17.73 3.28
N GLY A 63 -15.25 -18.06 2.58
CA GLY A 63 -16.59 -17.67 2.96
C GLY A 63 -17.07 -18.33 4.25
N ASN A 64 -17.02 -17.60 5.36
CA ASN A 64 -18.02 -17.71 6.41
C ASN A 64 -18.27 -16.32 7.01
N PRO A 65 -19.40 -15.66 6.67
CA PRO A 65 -19.76 -14.34 7.20
C PRO A 65 -19.86 -14.27 8.74
N GLN A 66 -19.86 -15.44 9.42
CA GLN A 66 -19.95 -15.55 10.87
C GLN A 66 -18.58 -15.49 11.59
N PHE A 67 -17.44 -15.60 10.90
CA PHE A 67 -16.12 -15.70 11.55
C PHE A 67 -15.12 -14.67 11.02
N ASN A 68 -14.77 -13.68 11.86
CA ASN A 68 -13.71 -12.69 11.59
C ASN A 68 -12.33 -13.33 11.32
N ALA A 69 -12.12 -14.59 11.72
CA ALA A 69 -10.85 -15.29 11.56
C ALA A 69 -10.40 -15.39 10.09
N THR A 70 -11.33 -15.57 9.14
CA THR A 70 -10.96 -15.66 7.72
C THR A 70 -10.56 -14.32 7.12
N TRP A 71 -11.15 -13.22 7.60
CA TRP A 71 -10.78 -11.87 7.19
C TRP A 71 -9.44 -11.42 7.75
N GLN A 72 -9.17 -11.72 9.03
CA GLN A 72 -7.87 -11.45 9.64
C GLN A 72 -6.76 -12.20 8.92
N GLU A 73 -6.94 -13.52 8.69
CA GLU A 73 -5.95 -14.36 8.00
C GLU A 73 -5.69 -13.88 6.57
N TRP A 74 -6.75 -13.55 5.83
CA TRP A 74 -6.64 -12.98 4.50
C TRP A 74 -5.87 -11.66 4.53
N MET A 75 -6.22 -10.74 5.45
CA MET A 75 -5.53 -9.47 5.59
C MET A 75 -4.04 -9.67 5.90
N GLU A 76 -3.67 -10.59 6.79
CA GLU A 76 -2.27 -10.90 7.11
C GLU A 76 -1.50 -11.55 5.95
N ALA A 77 -2.18 -12.29 5.08
CA ALA A 77 -1.57 -12.86 3.87
C ALA A 77 -1.27 -11.79 2.81
N HIS A 78 -2.11 -10.76 2.70
CA HIS A 78 -2.01 -9.74 1.65
C HIS A 78 -1.36 -8.44 2.10
N PHE A 79 -1.32 -8.14 3.41
CA PHE A 79 -0.82 -6.88 3.92
C PHE A 79 0.29 -7.08 4.94
N LYS A 80 1.30 -6.22 4.85
CA LYS A 80 2.34 -6.11 5.87
C LYS A 80 2.60 -4.63 6.15
N LEU A 81 2.53 -4.24 7.41
CA LEU A 81 2.95 -2.92 7.86
C LEU A 81 4.30 -3.04 8.55
N VAL A 82 5.26 -2.20 8.17
CA VAL A 82 6.57 -2.15 8.81
C VAL A 82 6.92 -0.73 9.20
N ASP A 83 7.70 -0.59 10.28
CA ASP A 83 8.31 0.68 10.66
C ASP A 83 9.56 1.01 9.82
N ALA A 84 10.21 2.13 10.13
CA ALA A 84 11.43 2.59 9.47
C ALA A 84 12.60 1.61 9.57
N ASP A 85 12.64 0.77 10.61
CA ASP A 85 13.65 -0.27 10.81
C ASP A 85 13.28 -1.60 10.12
N GLY A 86 12.14 -1.64 9.43
CA GLY A 86 11.61 -2.81 8.76
C GLY A 86 10.97 -3.83 9.72
N GLN A 87 10.75 -3.47 10.98
CA GLN A 87 10.09 -4.35 11.95
C GLN A 87 8.59 -4.41 11.68
N PRO A 88 7.98 -5.60 11.78
CA PRO A 88 6.55 -5.76 11.56
C PRO A 88 5.74 -5.03 12.64
N VAL A 89 4.74 -4.26 12.21
CA VAL A 89 3.73 -3.65 13.07
C VAL A 89 2.48 -4.53 13.03
N ALA A 90 1.92 -4.81 14.21
CA ALA A 90 0.71 -5.60 14.32
C ALA A 90 -0.48 -4.90 13.63
N ILE A 91 -1.22 -5.67 12.83
CA ILE A 91 -2.40 -5.21 12.11
C ILE A 91 -3.64 -6.02 12.52
N THR A 92 -4.80 -5.38 12.57
CA THR A 92 -6.07 -6.04 12.91
C THR A 92 -7.15 -5.65 11.93
N TYR A 93 -7.93 -6.63 11.49
CA TYR A 93 -9.10 -6.41 10.65
C TYR A 93 -10.25 -5.80 11.47
N LEU A 94 -10.94 -4.84 10.86
CA LEU A 94 -12.15 -4.22 11.37
C LEU A 94 -13.24 -4.26 10.30
N ASN A 95 -14.46 -4.55 10.72
CA ASN A 95 -15.64 -4.44 9.85
C ASN A 95 -16.04 -2.98 9.60
N ASP A 96 -15.72 -2.08 10.54
CA ASP A 96 -16.08 -0.66 10.48
C ASP A 96 -14.95 0.26 10.98
N SER A 97 -14.90 1.50 10.46
CA SER A 97 -13.98 2.54 10.92
C SER A 97 -14.71 3.83 11.23
N LYS A 98 -14.57 4.30 12.48
CA LYS A 98 -15.03 5.63 12.91
C LYS A 98 -14.18 6.77 12.34
N LEU A 99 -12.99 6.47 11.80
CA LEU A 99 -12.06 7.47 11.28
C LEU A 99 -12.31 7.77 9.80
N ILE A 100 -12.63 6.75 9.00
CA ILE A 100 -12.82 6.88 7.55
C ILE A 100 -14.29 7.08 7.20
N GLY A 101 -15.21 6.54 8.00
CA GLY A 101 -16.66 6.57 7.73
C GLY A 101 -17.03 5.81 6.45
N ALA A 102 -18.33 5.67 6.19
CA ALA A 102 -18.80 5.09 4.93
C ALA A 102 -18.58 6.09 3.78
N LYS A 103 -17.83 5.69 2.75
CA LYS A 103 -17.56 6.54 1.58
C LYS A 103 -18.56 6.25 0.44
N PRO A 104 -19.16 7.28 -0.17
CA PRO A 104 -20.01 7.08 -1.34
C PRO A 104 -19.16 6.69 -2.56
N GLY A 105 -19.52 5.58 -3.21
CA GLY A 105 -18.92 5.14 -4.49
C GLY A 105 -17.75 4.16 -4.40
N SER A 106 -17.34 3.75 -3.18
CA SER A 106 -16.40 2.64 -2.95
C SER A 106 -16.99 1.75 -1.85
N PRO A 107 -17.51 0.55 -2.17
CA PRO A 107 -17.90 -0.39 -1.14
C PRO A 107 -16.64 -0.89 -0.44
N ASP A 108 -16.35 -0.26 0.70
CA ASP A 108 -15.31 -0.73 1.59
C ASP A 108 -15.80 -2.05 2.21
N VAL A 109 -15.03 -3.12 2.03
CA VAL A 109 -15.34 -4.46 2.56
C VAL A 109 -14.83 -4.65 3.99
N GLY A 110 -13.97 -3.73 4.45
CA GLY A 110 -13.45 -3.67 5.81
C GLY A 110 -12.28 -2.69 5.90
N TYR A 111 -11.58 -2.74 7.02
CA TYR A 111 -10.47 -1.85 7.32
C TYR A 111 -9.35 -2.61 8.01
N LEU A 112 -8.11 -2.26 7.70
CA LEU A 112 -6.95 -2.64 8.50
C LEU A 112 -6.71 -1.54 9.54
N ARG A 113 -6.56 -1.93 10.81
CA ARG A 113 -6.19 -1.06 11.93
C ARG A 113 -4.78 -1.40 12.43
N ALA A 114 -4.01 -0.37 12.76
CA ALA A 114 -2.78 -0.48 13.54
C ALA A 114 -2.69 0.67 14.56
N TYR A 115 -1.75 0.57 15.51
CA TYR A 115 -1.37 1.67 16.39
C TYR A 115 0.08 2.04 16.11
N LEU A 116 0.32 3.32 15.84
CA LEU A 116 1.60 3.81 15.35
C LEU A 116 2.23 4.80 16.34
N SER A 117 3.56 4.89 16.32
CA SER A 117 4.29 5.93 17.00
C SER A 117 4.15 7.25 16.21
N PRO A 118 3.70 8.34 16.85
CA PRO A 118 3.58 9.63 16.18
C PRO A 118 4.95 10.12 15.66
N GLY A 119 4.96 10.72 14.48
CA GLY A 119 6.17 11.25 13.83
C GLY A 119 7.04 10.20 13.13
N SER A 120 6.76 8.90 13.32
CA SER A 120 7.53 7.82 12.71
C SER A 120 7.10 7.52 11.28
N GLU A 121 8.06 7.09 10.44
CA GLU A 121 7.80 6.60 9.09
C GLU A 121 7.42 5.12 9.09
N TYR A 122 6.49 4.78 8.19
CA TYR A 122 5.97 3.43 8.00
C TYR A 122 5.84 3.10 6.51
N THR A 123 5.97 1.82 6.19
CA THR A 123 5.69 1.28 4.86
C THR A 123 4.57 0.26 4.93
N LEU A 124 3.48 0.53 4.20
CA LEU A 124 2.43 -0.45 3.95
C LEU A 124 2.75 -1.21 2.67
N HIS A 125 2.90 -2.53 2.80
CA HIS A 125 3.00 -3.46 1.70
C HIS A 125 1.64 -4.08 1.42
N TYR A 126 1.32 -4.21 0.14
CA TYR A 126 0.16 -4.94 -0.34
C TYR A 126 0.58 -5.92 -1.44
N THR A 127 0.23 -7.18 -1.27
CA THR A 127 0.49 -8.26 -2.23
C THR A 127 -0.82 -8.61 -2.92
N PRO A 128 -1.14 -8.02 -4.08
CA PRO A 128 -2.33 -8.35 -4.84
C PRO A 128 -2.29 -9.77 -5.38
N VAL A 129 -3.47 -10.31 -5.62
CA VAL A 129 -3.64 -11.56 -6.36
C VAL A 129 -3.59 -11.24 -7.85
N SER A 130 -2.44 -11.48 -8.45
CA SER A 130 -2.20 -11.24 -9.88
C SER A 130 -1.41 -12.36 -10.53
N ASP A 131 -1.65 -12.55 -11.83
CA ASP A 131 -0.92 -13.51 -12.67
C ASP A 131 0.59 -13.23 -12.72
N GLN A 132 0.99 -12.00 -12.39
CA GLN A 132 2.37 -11.60 -12.17
C GLN A 132 2.57 -11.25 -10.70
N PRO A 133 3.60 -11.77 -10.02
CA PRO A 133 3.88 -11.41 -8.63
C PRO A 133 4.30 -9.93 -8.59
N THR A 134 3.48 -9.10 -7.96
CA THR A 134 3.79 -7.68 -7.72
C THR A 134 3.60 -7.39 -6.24
N VAL A 135 4.37 -6.43 -5.73
CA VAL A 135 4.18 -5.92 -4.36
C VAL A 135 3.98 -4.42 -4.45
N GLY A 136 2.80 -3.99 -4.03
CA GLY A 136 2.45 -2.61 -3.79
C GLY A 136 3.18 -2.08 -2.56
N ARG A 137 3.75 -0.88 -2.64
CA ARG A 137 4.34 -0.18 -1.49
C ARG A 137 3.79 1.24 -1.36
N GLY A 138 3.34 1.60 -0.16
CA GLY A 138 2.95 2.96 0.22
C GLY A 138 3.71 3.40 1.45
N VAL A 139 4.53 4.45 1.31
CA VAL A 139 5.29 5.06 2.42
C VAL A 139 4.53 6.24 2.96
N PHE A 140 4.47 6.36 4.29
CA PHE A 140 3.83 7.48 4.96
C PHE A 140 4.44 7.74 6.33
N THR A 141 4.29 8.97 6.83
CA THR A 141 4.64 9.33 8.21
C THR A 141 3.37 9.41 9.05
N ALA A 142 3.38 8.74 10.20
CA ALA A 142 2.31 8.87 11.18
C ALA A 142 2.30 10.32 11.72
N PRO A 143 1.17 11.03 11.67
CA PRO A 143 1.11 12.41 12.14
C PRO A 143 1.15 12.47 13.67
N ASP A 144 1.54 13.63 14.20
CA ASP A 144 1.55 13.91 15.65
C ASP A 144 0.16 14.18 16.24
N ARG A 145 -0.87 14.18 15.39
CA ARG A 145 -2.25 14.52 15.72
C ARG A 145 -3.21 13.87 14.73
N ARG A 146 -4.48 13.84 15.08
CA ARG A 146 -5.57 13.40 14.20
C ARG A 146 -5.45 14.03 12.81
N LYS A 147 -5.65 13.18 11.80
CA LYS A 147 -5.66 13.57 10.40
C LYS A 147 -6.81 12.88 9.68
N GLU A 148 -7.60 13.70 8.99
CA GLU A 148 -8.72 13.23 8.19
C GLU A 148 -8.28 12.27 7.08
N ALA A 149 -9.24 11.48 6.60
CA ALA A 149 -9.01 10.46 5.60
C ALA A 149 -8.38 11.05 4.32
N PHE A 150 -7.19 10.58 3.94
CA PHE A 150 -6.52 10.96 2.71
C PHE A 150 -6.13 9.73 1.88
N LEU A 151 -5.78 9.96 0.63
CA LEU A 151 -5.42 8.88 -0.29
C LEU A 151 -3.95 8.50 -0.12
N LEU A 152 -3.70 7.27 0.32
CA LEU A 152 -2.41 6.61 0.24
C LEU A 152 -2.32 5.88 -1.10
N LYS A 153 -1.29 6.23 -1.88
CA LYS A 153 -1.00 5.57 -3.15
C LYS A 153 -0.03 4.44 -2.91
N VAL A 154 -0.50 3.22 -3.13
CA VAL A 154 0.33 2.01 -3.06
C VAL A 154 0.73 1.65 -4.49
N VAL A 155 2.02 1.74 -4.79
CA VAL A 155 2.53 1.55 -6.15
C VAL A 155 3.11 0.15 -6.27
N ALA A 156 2.59 -0.63 -7.22
CA ALA A 156 3.11 -1.95 -7.54
C ALA A 156 4.49 -1.85 -8.19
N GLY A 157 5.44 -2.60 -7.66
CA GLY A 157 6.72 -2.91 -8.30
C GLY A 157 6.88 -4.42 -8.51
N PRO A 158 7.89 -4.85 -9.27
CA PRO A 158 8.29 -6.25 -9.30
C PRO A 158 8.55 -6.74 -7.85
N ALA A 159 8.02 -7.91 -7.52
CA ALA A 159 8.14 -8.54 -6.21
C ALA A 159 9.61 -8.84 -5.86
#